data_AF-A0A803TPZ1-F1
#
_entry.id   AF-A0A803TPZ1-F1
#
_cell.length_a   1.000
_cell.length_b   1.000
_cell.length_c   1.000
_cell.angle_alpha   90.00
_cell.angle_beta   90.00
_cell.angle_gamma   90.00
#
_symmetry.space_group_name_H-M   'P 1'
#
loop_
_entity.id
_entity.type
_entity.pdbx_description
1 polymer ?
#
loop_
_entity_poly.entity_id
_entity_poly.type
_entity_poly.pdbx_seq_one_letter_code
_entity_poly.pdbx_strand_id
1 'polypeptide(L)'
;MGNQFLNGIKAIYEKQYAKIKINGMLTEEFEIQKGTRQGCPLSPLIFIFTLEILLRSIRKEENLKGIKIEKQEIKVRAFADDVICI
;
A
#
# COMPACT_ATOMS: atom_id res chain seq x y z
N MET A 1 -15.24 5.17 17.49
CA MET A 1 -13.92 5.54 16.93
C MET A 1 -13.62 4.85 15.59
N GLY A 2 -13.66 3.52 15.47
CA GLY A 2 -13.35 2.82 14.21
C GLY A 2 -14.22 3.22 12.99
N ASN A 3 -15.53 3.37 13.17
CA ASN A 3 -16.43 3.76 12.06
C ASN A 3 -16.18 5.19 11.55
N GLN A 4 -15.82 6.13 12.43
CA GLN A 4 -15.52 7.51 12.04
C GLN A 4 -14.23 7.57 11.22
N PHE A 5 -13.21 6.82 11.62
CA PHE A 5 -11.97 6.68 10.86
C PHE A 5 -12.25 6.07 9.47
N LEU A 6 -13.00 4.96 9.40
CA LEU A 6 -13.37 4.32 8.15
C LEU A 6 -14.14 5.27 7.22
N ASN A 7 -15.09 6.04 7.77
CA ASN A 7 -15.84 7.03 7.00
C ASN A 7 -14.93 8.15 6.47
N GLY A 8 -13.94 8.58 7.27
CA GLY A 8 -12.93 9.55 6.81
C GLY A 8 -12.09 9.01 5.65
N ILE A 9 -11.64 7.75 5.71
CA ILE A 9 -10.91 7.13 4.59
C ILE A 9 -11.79 7.01 3.36
N LYS A 10 -13.05 6.56 3.49
CA LYS A 10 -14.00 6.44 2.38
C LYS A 10 -14.26 7.79 1.71
N ALA A 11 -14.49 8.85 2.50
CA ALA A 11 -14.68 10.19 1.96
C ALA A 11 -13.48 10.69 1.12
N ILE A 12 -12.28 10.15 1.35
CA ILE A 12 -11.04 10.52 0.65
C ILE A 12 -10.75 9.59 -0.55
N TYR A 13 -11.19 8.33 -0.52
CA TYR A 13 -10.75 7.29 -1.47
C TYR A 13 -11.86 6.52 -2.21
N GLU A 14 -13.14 6.75 -1.92
CA GLU A 14 -14.24 5.95 -2.51
C GLU A 14 -14.42 6.14 -4.02
N LYS A 15 -14.31 7.37 -4.52
CA LYS A 15 -14.32 7.67 -5.96
C LYS A 15 -13.31 8.76 -6.24
N GLN A 16 -12.33 8.46 -7.09
CA GLN A 16 -11.25 9.36 -7.41
C GLN A 16 -11.19 9.56 -8.92
N TYR A 17 -10.95 10.79 -9.34
CA TYR A 17 -10.83 11.17 -10.74
C TYR A 17 -9.51 11.89 -10.97
N ALA A 18 -8.94 11.72 -12.16
CA ALA A 18 -7.70 12.37 -12.56
C ALA A 18 -7.78 12.90 -14.00
N LYS A 19 -6.93 13.88 -14.27
CA LYS A 19 -6.55 14.35 -15.59
C LYS A 19 -5.04 14.29 -15.71
N ILE A 20 -4.53 13.93 -16.88
CA ILE A 20 -3.09 13.93 -17.15
C ILE A 20 -2.76 15.24 -17.86
N LYS A 21 -1.66 15.89 -17.46
CA LYS A 21 -1.13 17.07 -18.14
C LYS A 21 0.02 16.66 -19.07
N ILE A 22 -0.16 16.84 -20.37
CA ILE A 22 0.84 16.51 -21.40
C ILE A 22 1.10 17.78 -22.22
N ASN A 23 2.36 18.24 -22.26
CA ASN A 23 2.77 19.44 -23.03
C ASN A 23 1.91 20.68 -22.74
N GLY A 24 1.45 20.85 -21.51
CA GLY A 24 0.59 21.98 -21.11
C GLY A 24 -0.91 21.75 -21.31
N MET A 25 -1.32 20.73 -22.06
CA MET A 25 -2.72 20.37 -22.28
C MET A 25 -3.20 19.32 -21.26
N LEU A 26 -4.46 19.41 -20.84
CA LEU A 26 -5.09 18.43 -19.96
C LEU A 26 -5.89 17.42 -20.79
N THR A 27 -5.84 16.16 -20.41
CA THR A 27 -6.73 15.12 -20.95
C THR A 27 -8.15 15.28 -20.43
N GLU A 28 -9.06 14.50 -20.99
CA GLU A 28 -10.35 14.23 -20.36
C GLU A 28 -10.15 13.61 -18.97
N GLU A 29 -11.18 13.79 -18.14
CA GLU A 29 -11.21 13.20 -16.81
C GLU A 29 -11.52 11.71 -16.88
N PHE A 30 -10.80 10.91 -16.09
CA PHE A 30 -11.07 9.49 -15.96
C PHE A 30 -11.07 9.07 -14.49
N GLU A 31 -11.83 8.02 -14.19
CA GLU A 31 -11.90 7.44 -12.85
C GLU A 31 -10.64 6.60 -12.55
N ILE A 32 -10.05 6.84 -11.37
CA ILE A 32 -8.95 6.05 -10.85
C ILE A 32 -9.55 4.81 -10.17
N GLN A 33 -9.36 3.64 -10.79
CA GLN A 33 -9.90 2.39 -10.25
C GLN A 33 -9.04 1.77 -9.13
N LYS A 34 -7.71 2.00 -9.16
CA LYS A 34 -6.76 1.42 -8.22
C LYS A 34 -5.62 2.39 -7.93
N GLY A 35 -5.07 2.31 -6.73
CA GLY A 35 -3.92 3.08 -6.29
C GLY A 35 -4.27 4.11 -5.23
N THR A 36 -3.32 5.01 -4.96
CA THR A 36 -3.48 6.11 -4.01
C THR A 36 -2.99 7.41 -4.65
N ARG A 37 -3.35 8.56 -4.09
CA ARG A 37 -3.03 9.87 -4.69
C ARG A 37 -1.57 10.22 -4.42
N GLN A 38 -0.79 10.43 -5.48
CA GLN A 38 0.57 10.96 -5.33
C GLN A 38 0.53 12.33 -4.64
N GLY A 39 1.45 12.55 -3.69
CA GLY A 39 1.49 13.78 -2.88
C GLY A 39 0.45 13.85 -1.75
N CYS A 40 -0.45 12.88 -1.61
CA CYS A 40 -1.36 12.83 -0.47
C CYS A 40 -0.62 12.32 0.78
N PRO A 41 -0.62 13.05 1.91
CA PRO A 41 0.09 12.64 3.13
C PRO A 41 -0.39 11.30 3.72
N LEU A 42 -1.62 10.89 3.40
CA LEU A 42 -2.23 9.66 3.90
C LEU A 42 -1.88 8.43 3.04
N SER A 43 -1.50 8.63 1.78
CA SER A 43 -1.22 7.54 0.85
C SER A 43 -0.11 6.58 1.32
N PRO A 44 1.03 7.04 1.87
CA PRO A 44 2.07 6.15 2.38
C PRO A 44 1.56 5.23 3.50
N LEU A 45 0.73 5.74 4.41
CA LEU A 45 0.18 4.95 5.52
C LEU A 45 -0.79 3.86 5.01
N ILE A 46 -1.67 4.21 4.08
CA ILE A 46 -2.59 3.23 3.46
C ILE A 46 -1.79 2.15 2.74
N PHE A 47 -0.75 2.53 2.00
CA PHE A 47 0.13 1.59 1.32
C PHE A 47 0.81 0.63 2.30
N ILE A 48 1.42 1.14 3.38
CA ILE A 48 2.06 0.31 4.41
C ILE A 48 1.05 -0.64 5.07
N PHE A 49 -0.17 -0.18 5.37
CA PHE A 49 -1.21 -1.03 5.95
C PHE A 49 -1.61 -2.17 5.02
N THR A 50 -1.78 -1.90 3.72
CA THR A 50 -2.06 -2.94 2.73
C THR A 50 -0.88 -3.91 2.59
N LEU A 51 0.35 -3.40 2.54
CA LEU A 51 1.55 -4.21 2.41
C LEU A 51 1.74 -5.14 3.63
N GLU A 52 1.45 -4.68 4.85
CA GLU A 52 1.57 -5.50 6.06
C GLU A 52 0.66 -6.74 6.03
N ILE A 53 -0.48 -6.70 5.34
CA ILE A 53 -1.32 -7.89 5.13
C ILE A 53 -0.53 -8.98 4.38
N LEU A 54 0.16 -8.59 3.30
CA LEU A 54 1.01 -9.50 2.52
C LEU A 54 2.21 -9.98 3.35
N LEU A 55 2.92 -9.08 4.03
CA LEU A 55 4.10 -9.43 4.83
C LEU A 55 3.76 -10.43 5.94
N ARG A 56 2.58 -10.29 6.57
CA ARG A 56 2.10 -11.24 7.57
C ARG A 56 1.83 -12.61 6.98
N SER A 57 1.25 -12.68 5.79
CA SER A 57 1.04 -13.96 5.09
C SER A 57 2.38 -14.65 4.80
N ILE A 58 3.37 -13.91 4.32
CA ILE A 58 4.72 -14.46 4.04
C ILE A 58 5.39 -14.96 5.33
N ARG A 59 5.33 -14.20 6.44
CA ARG A 59 5.92 -14.61 7.73
C ARG A 59 5.27 -15.89 8.28
N LYS A 60 3.96 -16.07 8.06
CA LYS A 60 3.17 -17.20 8.57
C LYS A 60 3.21 -18.45 7.71
N GLU A 61 3.63 -18.35 6.45
CA GLU A 61 3.68 -19.50 5.54
C GLU A 61 4.69 -20.54 6.07
N GLU A 62 4.19 -21.71 6.46
CA GLU A 62 4.99 -22.75 7.12
C GLU A 62 5.96 -23.42 6.15
N ASN A 63 5.61 -23.50 4.87
CA ASN A 63 6.45 -24.13 3.85
C ASN A 63 7.58 -23.21 3.36
N LEU A 64 7.48 -21.90 3.61
CA LEU A 64 8.52 -20.94 3.31
C LEU A 64 9.55 -20.92 4.44
N LYS A 65 10.78 -21.34 4.14
CA LYS A 65 11.91 -21.29 5.07
C LYS A 65 12.68 -20.00 4.85
N GLY A 66 12.94 -19.27 5.94
CA GLY A 66 13.78 -18.08 5.91
C GLY A 66 15.19 -18.36 6.41
N ILE A 67 15.98 -17.29 6.56
CA ILE A 67 17.27 -17.38 7.23
C ILE A 67 17.06 -17.31 8.75
N LYS A 68 17.65 -18.25 9.48
CA LYS A 68 17.70 -18.23 10.94
C LYS A 68 18.87 -17.35 11.41
N ILE A 69 18.55 -16.30 12.15
CA ILE A 69 19.53 -15.46 12.83
C ILE A 69 19.19 -15.50 14.33
N GLU A 70 20.12 -16.01 15.14
CA GLU A 70 19.90 -16.27 16.56
C GLU A 70 18.62 -17.10 16.82
N LYS A 71 17.60 -16.51 17.45
CA LYS A 71 16.32 -17.14 17.81
C LYS A 71 15.18 -16.75 16.86
N GLN A 72 15.45 -15.98 15.80
CA GLN A 72 14.43 -15.49 14.87
C GLN A 72 14.65 -16.07 13.48
N GLU A 73 13.54 -16.43 12.81
CA GLU A 73 13.53 -16.76 11.39
C GLU A 73 13.06 -15.54 10.59
N ILE A 74 13.89 -15.07 9.67
CA ILE A 74 13.61 -13.93 8.82
C ILE A 74 13.28 -14.44 7.42
N LYS A 75 12.01 -14.31 7.03
CA LYS A 75 11.48 -14.70 5.70
C LYS A 75 11.31 -13.51 4.75
N VAL A 76 11.12 -12.31 5.30
CA VAL A 76 10.85 -11.11 4.51
C VAL A 76 11.25 -9.85 5.26
N ARG A 77 11.77 -8.87 4.53
CA ARG A 77 11.98 -7.49 4.97
C ARG A 77 11.34 -6.54 3.97
N ALA A 78 10.84 -5.42 4.45
CA ALA A 78 10.26 -4.39 3.59
C ALA A 78 10.65 -3.00 4.07
N PHE A 79 10.81 -2.07 3.14
CA PHE A 79 11.06 -0.66 3.39
C PHE A 79 10.38 0.17 2.30
N ALA A 80 9.44 1.03 2.69
CA ALA A 80 8.55 1.70 1.73
C ALA A 80 7.95 0.68 0.75
N ASP A 81 8.21 0.82 -0.55
CA ASP A 81 7.78 -0.08 -1.63
C ASP A 81 8.74 -1.24 -1.92
N ASP A 82 9.96 -1.22 -1.36
CA ASP A 82 10.92 -2.31 -1.53
C ASP A 82 10.60 -3.50 -0.61
N VAL A 83 10.59 -4.71 -1.19
CA VAL A 83 10.40 -5.97 -0.48
C VAL A 83 11.51 -6.95 -0.84
N ILE A 84 12.16 -7.49 0.19
CA ILE A 84 13.20 -8.52 0.06
C ILE A 84 12.65 -9.79 0.71
N CYS A 85 12.39 -10.81 -0.11
CA CYS A 85 12.12 -12.17 0.34
C CYS A 85 13.44 -12.91 0.52
N ILE A 86 13.54 -13.67 1.61
CA ILE A 86 14.75 -14.37 2.05
C ILE A 86 14.46 -15.87 2.07
#